data_AF-U6Q1Q4-F1
#
_entry.id   AF-U6Q1Q4-F1
#
_cell.length_a   1.000
_cell.length_b   1.000
_cell.length_c   1.000
_cell.angle_alpha   90.00
_cell.angle_beta   90.00
_cell.angle_gamma   90.00
#
_symmetry.space_group_name_H-M   'P 1'
#
loop_
_entity.id
_entity.type
_entity.pdbx_description
1 polymer ?
#
loop_
_entity_poly.entity_id
_entity_poly.type
_entity_poly.pdbx_seq_one_letter_code
_entity_poly.pdbx_strand_id
1 'polypeptide(L)' 'MSTSDIQAEIEDLYGITISPSMVSKITDKVLASAAEWQNRILDKIYPIVYLDAML' A
#
# COMPACT_ATOMS: atom_id res chain seq x y z
N MET A 1 4.29 7.07 -8.39
CA MET A 1 5.21 7.73 -7.46
C MET A 1 6.18 6.69 -6.93
N SER A 2 7.47 6.95 -7.10
CA SER A 2 8.54 6.13 -6.53
C SER A 2 8.83 6.54 -5.07
N THR A 3 9.60 5.72 -4.34
CA THR A 3 10.04 6.07 -2.98
C THR A 3 10.96 7.28 -2.94
N SER A 4 11.71 7.55 -4.01
CA SER A 4 12.50 8.78 -4.18
C SER A 4 11.65 10.02 -4.44
N ASP A 5 10.55 9.89 -5.21
CA ASP A 5 9.62 11.02 -5.43
C ASP A 5 8.98 11.44 -4.10
N ILE A 6 8.58 10.45 -3.28
CA ILE A 6 8.00 10.69 -1.95
C ILE A 6 8.98 11.40 -1.02
N GLN A 7 10.27 11.03 -1.06
CA GLN A 7 11.30 11.71 -0.28
C GLN A 7 11.40 13.19 -0.68
N ALA A 8 11.50 13.48 -1.98
CA ALA A 8 11.65 14.85 -2.47
C ALA A 8 10.46 15.74 -2.08
N GLU A 9 9.24 15.19 -2.15
CA GLU A 9 8.02 15.90 -1.78
C GLU A 9 7.91 16.15 -0.27
N ILE A 10 8.37 15.23 0.57
CA ILE A 10 8.41 15.43 2.03
C ILE A 10 9.47 16.45 2.43
N GLU A 11 10.62 16.47 1.75
CA GLU A 11 11.65 17.48 1.97
C GLU A 11 11.17 18.89 1.59
N ASP A 12 10.49 19.03 0.46
CA ASP A 12 9.94 20.32 0.00
C ASP A 12 8.83 20.85 0.91
N LEU A 13 7.88 19.99 1.32
CA LEU A 13 6.73 20.40 2.12
C LEU A 13 7.03 20.58 3.61
N TYR A 14 7.88 19.71 4.17
CA TYR A 14 8.09 19.62 5.62
C TYR A 14 9.53 19.92 6.05
N GLY A 15 10.49 20.07 5.13
CA GLY A 15 11.91 20.27 5.46
C GLY A 15 12.56 19.07 6.14
N ILE A 16 11.94 17.89 6.05
CA ILE A 16 12.39 16.66 6.72
C ILE A 16 13.00 15.74 5.66
N THR A 17 14.27 15.37 5.83
CA THR A 17 14.92 14.36 4.99
C THR A 17 14.59 12.96 5.51
N ILE A 18 13.82 12.19 4.75
CA ILE A 18 13.60 10.76 5.02
C ILE A 18 14.28 9.91 3.93
N SER A 19 14.84 8.75 4.30
CA SER A 19 15.44 7.87 3.29
C SER A 19 14.37 7.09 2.52
N PRO A 20 14.62 6.66 1.27
CA PRO A 20 13.70 5.80 0.53
C PRO A 20 13.43 4.48 1.26
N SER A 21 14.42 3.97 1.99
CA SER A 21 14.29 2.78 2.84
C SER A 21 13.35 2.99 4.03
N MET A 22 13.25 4.23 4.55
CA MET A 22 12.30 4.57 5.61
C MET A 22 10.88 4.63 5.06
N VAL A 23 10.69 5.14 3.84
CA VAL A 23 9.40 5.09 3.12
C VAL A 23 8.94 3.64 2.96
N SER A 24 9.82 2.74 2.49
CA SER A 24 9.51 1.31 2.36
C SER A 24 9.10 0.69 3.70
N LYS A 25 9.85 0.95 4.78
CA LYS A 25 9.52 0.43 6.12
C LYS A 25 8.18 0.96 6.64
N ILE A 26 7.79 2.18 6.28
CA ILE A 26 6.48 2.73 6.62
C ILE A 26 5.39 1.99 5.85
N THR A 27 5.58 1.76 4.54
CA THR A 27 4.60 1.04 3.71
C THR A 27 4.47 -0.43 4.10
N ASP A 28 5.53 -1.06 4.59
CA ASP A 28 5.51 -2.46 5.06
C ASP A 28 4.54 -2.67 6.22
N LYS A 29 4.24 -1.63 7.01
CA LYS A 29 3.26 -1.72 8.11
C LYS A 29 1.86 -2.08 7.63
N VAL A 30 1.52 -1.78 6.37
CA VAL A 30 0.22 -2.10 5.79
C VAL A 30 0.08 -3.59 5.47
N LEU A 31 1.18 -4.34 5.39
CA LEU A 31 1.16 -5.78 5.08
C LEU A 31 0.32 -6.58 6.09
N ALA A 32 0.35 -6.22 7.38
CA ALA A 32 -0.46 -6.87 8.39
C ALA A 32 -1.97 -6.65 8.12
N SER A 33 -2.38 -5.41 7.86
CA SER A 33 -3.76 -5.08 7.51
C SER A 33 -4.19 -5.70 6.17
N ALA A 34 -3.28 -5.82 5.20
CA ALA A 34 -3.54 -6.51 3.95
C ALA A 34 -3.82 -8.01 4.18
N ALA A 35 -3.07 -8.66 5.08
CA ALA A 35 -3.32 -10.05 5.45
C ALA A 35 -4.67 -10.22 6.16
N GLU A 36 -5.05 -9.32 7.06
CA GLU A 36 -6.38 -9.31 7.69
C GLU A 36 -7.49 -9.14 6.66
N TRP A 37 -7.31 -8.21 5.72
CA TRP A 37 -8.28 -7.95 4.65
C TRP A 37 -8.45 -9.16 3.72
N GLN A 38 -7.36 -9.87 3.40
CA GLN A 38 -7.41 -11.10 2.60
C GLN A 38 -8.15 -12.25 3.30
N ASN A 39 -8.09 -12.32 4.63
CA ASN A 39 -8.71 -13.38 5.44
C ASN A 39 -10.13 -13.05 5.93
N ARG A 40 -10.73 -11.94 5.46
CA ARG A 40 -12.08 -11.55 5.87
C ARG A 40 -13.11 -12.61 5.46
N ILE A 41 -14.10 -12.83 6.32
CA ILE A 41 -15.26 -13.67 5.98
C ILE A 41 -16.04 -13.00 4.86
N LEU A 42 -16.29 -13.73 3.79
CA LEU A 42 -17.10 -13.28 2.66
C LEU A 42 -18.57 -13.66 2.88
N ASP A 43 -19.47 -13.00 2.14
CA ASP A 43 -20.87 -13.35 2.14
C ASP A 43 -21.10 -14.73 1.51
N LYS A 44 -22.17 -15.41 1.93
CA LYS A 44 -22.44 -16.79 1.49
C LYS A 44 -22.82 -16.90 0.01
N ILE A 45 -23.30 -15.83 -0.60
CA ILE A 45 -23.88 -15.86 -1.95
C ILE A 45 -23.36 -14.66 -2.75
N TYR A 46 -22.67 -14.95 -3.86
CA TYR A 46 -22.31 -13.99 -4.90
C TYR A 46 -22.86 -14.49 -6.23
N PRO A 47 -24.04 -14.00 -6.69
CA PRO A 47 -24.68 -14.50 -7.91
C PRO A 47 -23.84 -14.30 -9.18
N ILE A 48 -22.99 -13.27 -9.18
CA ILE A 48 -22.08 -12.93 -10.27
C ILE A 48 -20.74 -12.52 -9.65
N VAL A 49 -19.63 -13.02 -10.20
CA VAL A 49 -18.26 -12.66 -9.82
C VAL A 49 -17.48 -12.37 -11.10
N TYR A 50 -16.72 -11.26 -11.11
CA TYR A 50 -15.83 -10.90 -12.21
C TYR A 50 -14.38 -11.20 -11.81
N LEU A 51 -13.62 -11.77 -12.75
CA LEU A 51 -12.18 -11.99 -12.61
C LEU A 51 -11.48 -11.15 -13.67
N ASP A 52 -10.44 -10.44 -13.27
CA ASP A 52 -9.61 -9.63 -14.15
C ASP A 52 -8.13 -10.03 -14.00
N ALA A 53 -7.36 -9.83 -15.07
CA ALA A 53 -5.94 -10.13 -15.11
C ALA A 53 -5.20 -9.00 -15.86
N MET A 54 -4.16 -8.48 -15.23
CA MET A 54 -3.21 -7.56 -15.86
C MET A 54 -1.97 -8.34 -16.30
N LEU A 55 -1.55 -8.14 -17.55
CA LEU A 55 -0.32 -8.68 -18.13
C LEU A 55 0.90 -7.82 -17.77
#